data_AF-A0A081HU97-F1
#
_entry.id   AF-A0A081HU97-F1
#
_cell.length_a   1.000
_cell.length_b   1.000
_cell.length_c   1.000
_cell.angle_alpha   90.00
_cell.angle_beta   90.00
_cell.angle_gamma   90.00
#
_symmetry.space_group_name_H-M   'P 1'
#
loop_
_entity.id
_entity.type
_entity.pdbx_description
1 polymer ?
#
loop_
_entity_poly.entity_id
_entity_poly.type
_entity_poly.pdbx_seq_one_letter_code
_entity_poly.pdbx_strand_id
1 'polypeptide(L)'
;MTPTEWIVHPNRSDVGSDEPGRNGHYRSLTRPRKPATEPCLARVRLPRRLSDVADADGTITFGGNDWWFVVGAARTFVRTHIDSNVPPPFGFKRNGQWWWWDDTTSEESILEGPEGIDYVREYLARLFPRCTVTVSDAR
;
A
#
# COMPACT_ATOMS: atom_id res chain seq x y z
N MET A 1 39.68 5.41 -45.96
CA MET A 1 38.43 5.10 -45.26
C MET A 1 37.90 6.40 -44.68
N THR A 2 36.82 6.94 -45.24
CA THR A 2 36.15 8.13 -44.71
C THR A 2 35.39 7.76 -43.44
N PRO A 3 35.45 8.55 -42.36
CA PRO A 3 34.72 8.23 -41.14
C PRO A 3 33.22 8.32 -41.42
N THR A 4 32.48 7.27 -41.09
CA THR A 4 31.01 7.29 -41.14
C THR A 4 30.51 8.19 -40.02
N GLU A 5 29.98 9.35 -40.39
CA GLU A 5 29.38 10.29 -39.44
C GLU A 5 28.03 9.73 -38.99
N TRP A 6 27.89 9.44 -37.70
CA TRP A 6 26.64 8.93 -37.12
C TRP A 6 25.66 10.09 -36.94
N ILE A 7 24.57 10.09 -37.70
CA ILE A 7 23.47 11.05 -37.54
C ILE A 7 22.61 10.59 -36.37
N VAL A 8 22.73 11.28 -35.22
CA VAL A 8 21.87 11.04 -34.06
C VAL A 8 20.55 11.77 -34.28
N HIS A 9 19.46 11.02 -34.43
CA HIS A 9 18.12 11.60 -34.50
C HIS A 9 17.72 12.21 -33.14
N PRO A 10 16.98 13.32 -33.11
CA PRO A 10 16.54 13.96 -31.87
C PRO A 10 15.77 12.97 -31.00
N ASN A 11 16.12 12.90 -29.71
CA ASN A 11 15.40 12.07 -28.76
C ASN A 11 13.98 12.63 -28.57
N ARG A 12 12.97 11.86 -28.99
CA ARG A 12 11.55 12.24 -28.81
C ARG A 12 11.15 12.44 -27.34
N SER A 13 11.94 11.91 -26.40
CA SER A 13 11.68 12.02 -24.97
C SER A 13 12.44 13.16 -24.30
N ASP A 14 13.30 13.91 -25.01
CA ASP A 14 13.97 15.08 -24.42
C ASP A 14 12.94 16.16 -24.10
N VAL A 15 13.10 16.77 -22.93
CA VAL A 15 12.23 17.86 -22.48
C VAL A 15 12.60 19.12 -23.25
N GLY A 16 11.63 19.71 -23.96
CA GLY A 16 11.83 20.88 -24.82
C GLY A 16 10.63 21.83 -24.82
N SER A 17 10.87 23.08 -25.26
CA SER A 17 9.84 24.10 -25.45
C SER A 17 8.86 23.73 -26.58
N ASP A 18 7.62 24.23 -26.51
CA ASP A 18 6.64 24.07 -27.59
C ASP A 18 7.02 24.94 -28.78
N GLU A 19 7.31 24.31 -29.92
CA GLU A 19 7.55 25.00 -31.18
C GLU A 19 6.57 24.44 -32.24
N PRO A 20 5.96 25.30 -33.09
CA PRO A 20 5.07 24.84 -34.15
C PRO A 20 5.77 23.80 -35.05
N GLY A 21 5.22 22.58 -35.11
CA GLY A 21 5.76 21.47 -35.91
C GLY A 21 6.57 20.43 -35.13
N ARG A 22 6.77 20.59 -33.81
CA ARG A 22 7.43 19.59 -32.94
C ARG A 22 6.44 18.89 -32.02
N ASN A 23 5.57 18.07 -32.60
CA ASN A 23 4.59 17.26 -31.88
C ASN A 23 5.30 16.08 -31.18
N GLY A 24 5.81 16.23 -29.96
CA GLY A 24 6.34 15.04 -29.25
C GLY A 24 7.12 15.19 -27.95
N HIS A 25 7.46 16.38 -27.46
CA HIS A 25 8.24 16.47 -26.22
C HIS A 25 7.47 15.91 -25.02
N TYR A 26 8.08 14.93 -24.33
CA TYR A 26 7.54 14.38 -23.09
C TYR A 26 7.43 15.49 -22.04
N ARG A 27 6.23 15.67 -21.48
CA ARG A 27 5.97 16.59 -20.37
C ARG A 27 5.45 15.82 -19.18
N SER A 28 6.18 15.85 -18.06
CA SER A 28 5.62 15.49 -16.76
C SER A 28 4.75 16.65 -16.27
N LEU A 29 3.46 16.64 -16.63
CA LEU A 29 2.50 17.53 -15.98
C LEU A 29 2.23 16.98 -14.58
N THR A 30 2.80 17.63 -13.56
CA THR A 30 2.48 17.33 -12.16
C THR A 30 1.05 17.80 -11.87
N ARG A 31 0.06 17.02 -12.28
CA ARG A 31 -1.33 17.28 -11.91
C ARG A 31 -1.49 16.92 -10.43
N PRO A 32 -1.94 17.83 -9.56
CA PRO A 32 -2.27 17.46 -8.19
C PRO A 32 -3.34 16.37 -8.23
N ARG A 33 -2.96 15.17 -7.78
CA ARG A 33 -3.87 14.03 -7.68
C ARG A 33 -4.79 14.31 -6.49
N LYS A 34 -6.10 14.21 -6.69
CA LYS A 34 -7.03 14.25 -5.56
C LYS A 34 -6.70 13.08 -4.62
N PRO A 35 -6.78 13.27 -3.29
CA PRO A 35 -6.67 12.15 -2.35
C PRO A 35 -7.63 11.04 -2.77
N ALA A 36 -7.17 9.79 -2.74
CA ALA A 36 -8.04 8.66 -2.98
C ALA A 36 -9.05 8.58 -1.81
N THR A 37 -10.32 8.42 -2.12
CA THR A 37 -11.32 8.06 -1.11
C THR A 37 -11.21 6.57 -0.88
N GLU A 38 -10.59 6.17 0.21
CA GLU A 38 -10.34 4.78 0.56
C GLU A 38 -11.37 4.32 1.60
N PRO A 39 -12.23 3.31 1.29
CA PRO A 39 -13.29 2.89 2.19
C PRO A 39 -12.81 2.03 3.36
N CYS A 40 -11.66 1.36 3.26
CA CYS A 40 -11.05 0.59 4.34
C CYS A 40 -9.85 1.36 4.89
N LEU A 41 -9.89 1.77 6.16
CA LEU A 41 -8.82 2.53 6.81
C LEU A 41 -8.42 1.91 8.15
N ALA A 42 -7.12 1.72 8.35
CA ALA A 42 -6.52 1.39 9.63
C ALA A 42 -5.50 2.47 10.03
N ARG A 43 -5.81 3.24 11.07
CA ARG A 43 -4.96 4.30 11.61
C ARG A 43 -4.30 3.82 12.89
N VAL A 44 -2.97 3.88 12.96
CA VAL A 44 -2.19 3.38 14.08
C VAL A 44 -1.38 4.51 14.71
N ARG A 45 -1.49 4.70 16.02
CA ARG A 45 -0.65 5.66 16.76
C ARG A 45 0.68 5.02 17.11
N LEU A 46 1.77 5.54 16.55
CA LEU A 46 3.09 4.95 16.70
C LEU A 46 3.82 5.50 17.94
N PRO A 47 4.72 4.71 18.57
CA PRO A 47 5.62 5.21 19.59
C PRO A 47 6.60 6.24 19.02
N ARG A 48 7.05 7.19 19.85
CA ARG A 48 7.96 8.28 19.43
C ARG A 48 9.22 7.83 18.70
N ARG A 49 9.75 6.64 19.01
CA ARG A 49 10.94 6.07 18.34
C ARG A 49 10.74 5.77 16.85
N LEU A 50 9.49 5.74 16.38
CA LEU A 50 9.11 5.54 14.98
C LEU A 50 8.64 6.85 14.32
N SER A 51 8.99 8.01 14.88
CA SER A 51 8.61 9.32 14.33
C SER A 51 9.05 9.49 12.87
N ASP A 52 10.17 8.90 12.50
CA ASP A 52 10.76 9.05 11.16
C ASP A 52 9.96 8.35 10.06
N VAL A 53 9.06 7.43 10.46
CA VAL A 53 8.17 6.67 9.56
C VAL A 53 6.69 6.97 9.85
N ALA A 54 6.41 7.92 10.73
CA ALA A 54 5.07 8.36 11.07
C ALA A 54 4.71 9.66 10.31
N ASP A 55 3.42 9.87 10.13
CA ASP A 55 2.87 11.18 9.76
C ASP A 55 3.19 12.22 10.87
N ALA A 56 3.04 13.51 10.53
CA ALA A 56 3.36 14.62 11.43
C ALA A 56 2.63 14.59 12.78
N ASP A 57 1.49 13.91 12.86
CA ASP A 57 0.70 13.73 14.08
C ASP A 57 1.09 12.48 14.90
N GLY A 58 2.14 11.77 14.49
CA GLY A 58 2.64 10.55 15.13
C GLY A 58 1.81 9.31 14.83
N THR A 59 0.98 9.35 13.79
CA THR A 59 0.21 8.19 13.33
C THR A 59 0.72 7.67 12.00
N ILE A 60 0.27 6.50 11.61
CA ILE A 60 0.35 6.02 10.24
C ILE A 60 -1.03 5.52 9.83
N THR A 61 -1.44 5.83 8.62
CA THR A 61 -2.73 5.39 8.08
C THR A 61 -2.50 4.44 6.92
N PHE A 62 -3.00 3.21 7.05
CA PHE A 62 -3.09 2.23 5.97
C PHE A 62 -4.49 2.30 5.40
N GLY A 63 -4.61 2.65 4.12
CA GLY A 63 -5.90 2.75 3.45
C GLY A 63 -5.92 2.03 2.12
N GLY A 64 -7.10 1.58 1.71
CA GLY A 64 -7.30 0.89 0.44
C GLY A 64 -8.77 0.61 0.15
N ASN A 65 -9.01 0.00 -1.01
CA ASN A 65 -10.36 -0.39 -1.45
C ASN A 65 -10.87 -1.67 -0.77
N ASP A 66 -9.98 -2.45 -0.16
CA ASP A 66 -10.28 -3.70 0.50
C ASP A 66 -9.35 -3.94 1.71
N TRP A 67 -9.80 -4.82 2.62
CA TRP A 67 -9.02 -5.17 3.80
C TRP A 67 -7.78 -5.99 3.48
N TRP A 68 -7.72 -6.71 2.36
CA TRP A 68 -6.54 -7.49 1.96
C TRP A 68 -5.33 -6.58 1.76
N PHE A 69 -5.54 -5.45 1.07
CA PHE A 69 -4.52 -4.44 0.88
C PHE A 69 -4.06 -3.85 2.21
N VAL A 70 -5.01 -3.43 3.05
CA VAL A 70 -4.72 -2.76 4.32
C VAL A 70 -3.93 -3.65 5.27
N VAL A 71 -4.36 -4.90 5.49
CA VAL A 71 -3.65 -5.84 6.38
C VAL A 71 -2.30 -6.27 5.81
N GLY A 72 -2.19 -6.41 4.48
CA GLY A 72 -0.92 -6.71 3.81
C GLY A 72 0.10 -5.58 3.93
N ALA A 73 -0.33 -4.34 3.74
CA ALA A 73 0.50 -3.14 3.90
C ALA A 73 0.95 -2.98 5.35
N ALA A 74 0.01 -3.11 6.30
CA ALA A 74 0.29 -3.06 7.74
C ALA A 74 1.32 -4.12 8.16
N ARG A 75 1.14 -5.39 7.74
CA ARG A 75 2.09 -6.47 8.03
C ARG A 75 3.48 -6.17 7.47
N THR A 76 3.55 -5.66 6.24
CA THR A 76 4.82 -5.30 5.60
C THR A 76 5.52 -4.18 6.35
N PHE A 77 4.77 -3.17 6.79
CA PHE A 77 5.29 -2.09 7.60
C PHE A 77 5.89 -2.59 8.93
N VAL A 78 5.14 -3.42 9.68
CA VAL A 78 5.64 -3.99 10.94
C VAL A 78 6.92 -4.78 10.71
N ARG A 79 6.94 -5.65 9.69
CA ARG A 79 8.11 -6.46 9.33
C ARG A 79 9.35 -5.61 9.02
N THR A 80 9.15 -4.43 8.45
CA THR A 80 10.23 -3.57 7.95
C THR A 80 10.74 -2.59 9.01
N HIS A 81 9.85 -2.07 9.87
CA HIS A 81 10.16 -0.95 10.76
C HIS A 81 10.04 -1.26 12.25
N ILE A 82 9.39 -2.36 12.64
CA ILE A 82 9.10 -2.67 14.04
C ILE A 82 9.78 -3.96 14.48
N ASP A 83 9.43 -5.08 13.85
CA ASP A 83 9.90 -6.41 14.20
C ASP A 83 9.79 -7.34 12.99
N SER A 84 10.88 -8.03 12.65
CA SER A 84 10.88 -9.05 11.58
C SER A 84 9.99 -10.26 11.90
N ASN A 85 9.76 -10.55 13.18
CA ASN A 85 8.92 -11.65 13.65
C ASN A 85 7.44 -11.24 13.70
N VAL A 86 6.85 -11.09 12.52
CA VAL A 86 5.42 -10.79 12.37
C VAL A 86 4.56 -12.06 12.38
N PRO A 87 3.29 -11.98 12.80
CA PRO A 87 2.32 -13.04 12.61
C PRO A 87 2.29 -13.59 11.18
N PRO A 88 1.73 -14.80 10.95
CA PRO A 88 1.45 -15.31 9.62
C PRO A 88 0.66 -14.30 8.76
N PRO A 89 0.66 -14.45 7.42
CA PRO A 89 -0.21 -13.66 6.56
C PRO A 89 -1.67 -13.72 7.05
N PHE A 90 -2.41 -12.62 6.93
CA PHE A 90 -3.80 -12.50 7.39
C PHE A 90 -4.67 -13.68 6.94
N GLY A 91 -4.54 -14.05 5.67
CA GLY A 91 -5.06 -15.29 5.15
C GLY A 91 -4.58 -15.52 3.71
N PHE A 92 -4.78 -16.72 3.22
CA PHE A 92 -4.51 -17.07 1.82
C PHE A 92 -5.37 -18.27 1.40
N LYS A 93 -5.64 -18.38 0.11
CA LYS A 93 -6.39 -19.51 -0.45
C LYS A 93 -5.42 -20.56 -0.97
N ARG A 94 -5.58 -21.81 -0.53
CA ARG A 94 -4.80 -22.97 -0.99
C ARG A 94 -5.72 -24.17 -1.18
N ASN A 95 -5.64 -24.81 -2.35
CA ASN A 95 -6.47 -25.97 -2.71
C ASN A 95 -7.98 -25.74 -2.52
N GLY A 96 -8.47 -24.54 -2.86
CA GLY A 96 -9.88 -24.19 -2.73
C GLY A 96 -10.32 -23.74 -1.33
N GLN A 97 -9.49 -23.92 -0.31
CA GLN A 97 -9.80 -23.57 1.08
C GLN A 97 -9.01 -22.35 1.55
N TRP A 98 -9.65 -21.51 2.36
CA TRP A 98 -8.97 -20.40 3.04
C TRP A 98 -8.25 -20.89 4.28
N TRP A 99 -7.05 -20.36 4.48
CA TRP A 99 -6.21 -20.55 5.65
C TRP A 99 -5.98 -19.18 6.27
N TRP A 100 -6.16 -19.07 7.58
CA TRP A 100 -6.10 -17.79 8.29
C TRP A 100 -4.93 -17.73 9.26
N TRP A 101 -4.65 -16.53 9.75
CA TRP A 101 -3.50 -16.25 10.60
C TRP A 101 -3.53 -16.92 11.98
N ASP A 102 -4.70 -17.39 12.41
CA ASP A 102 -4.96 -18.05 13.69
C ASP A 102 -5.04 -19.59 13.56
N ASP A 103 -4.52 -20.14 12.45
CA ASP A 103 -4.56 -21.57 12.10
C ASP A 103 -5.97 -22.13 11.83
N THR A 104 -6.99 -21.28 11.71
CA THR A 104 -8.32 -21.71 11.26
C THR A 104 -8.42 -21.80 9.74
N THR A 105 -9.45 -22.49 9.26
CA THR A 105 -9.75 -22.63 7.83
C THR A 105 -11.23 -22.45 7.55
N SER A 106 -11.58 -21.93 6.37
CA SER A 106 -12.98 -21.78 5.93
C SER A 106 -13.12 -22.01 4.42
N GLU A 107 -14.33 -22.35 3.98
CA GLU A 107 -14.64 -22.49 2.54
C GLU A 107 -14.74 -21.12 1.86
N GLU A 108 -15.39 -20.17 2.52
CA GLU A 108 -15.57 -18.78 2.08
C GLU A 108 -14.62 -17.82 2.80
N SER A 109 -14.46 -16.62 2.26
CA SER A 109 -13.61 -15.60 2.87
C SER A 109 -14.30 -15.01 4.10
N ILE A 110 -13.62 -14.97 5.26
CA ILE A 110 -14.15 -14.33 6.49
C ILE A 110 -14.47 -12.84 6.24
N LEU A 111 -13.78 -12.19 5.28
CA LEU A 111 -14.04 -10.79 4.91
C LEU A 111 -15.37 -10.56 4.18
N GLU A 112 -16.04 -11.61 3.71
CA GLU A 112 -17.37 -11.54 3.09
C GLU A 112 -18.49 -11.66 4.14
N GLY A 113 -18.16 -12.16 5.34
CA GLY A 113 -19.10 -12.29 6.45
C GLY A 113 -19.20 -11.02 7.32
N PRO A 114 -20.25 -10.94 8.16
CA PRO A 114 -20.46 -9.80 9.07
C PRO A 114 -19.34 -9.62 10.11
N GLU A 115 -18.62 -10.70 10.44
CA GLU A 115 -17.54 -10.72 11.43
C GLU A 115 -16.18 -10.33 10.83
N GLY A 116 -16.09 -10.09 9.51
CA GLY A 116 -14.83 -9.85 8.81
C GLY A 116 -14.04 -8.65 9.34
N ILE A 117 -14.74 -7.59 9.76
CA ILE A 117 -14.09 -6.39 10.30
C ILE A 117 -13.48 -6.63 11.69
N ASP A 118 -14.12 -7.45 12.52
CA ASP A 118 -13.62 -7.77 13.86
C ASP A 118 -12.39 -8.66 13.76
N TYR A 119 -12.41 -9.61 12.81
CA TYR A 119 -11.25 -10.43 12.50
C TYR A 119 -10.03 -9.61 12.02
N VAL A 120 -10.28 -8.54 11.24
CA VAL A 120 -9.24 -7.57 10.86
C VAL A 120 -8.71 -6.79 12.07
N ARG A 121 -9.59 -6.34 12.97
CA ARG A 121 -9.19 -5.63 14.19
C ARG A 121 -8.28 -6.48 15.06
N GLU A 122 -8.60 -7.75 15.25
CA GLU A 122 -7.79 -8.69 16.03
C GLU A 122 -6.40 -8.91 15.41
N TYR A 123 -6.35 -9.09 14.10
CA TYR A 123 -5.08 -9.23 13.39
C TYR A 123 -4.20 -7.97 13.51
N LEU A 124 -4.79 -6.79 13.35
CA LEU A 124 -4.06 -5.53 13.50
C LEU A 124 -3.60 -5.31 14.95
N ALA A 125 -4.39 -5.72 15.94
CA ALA A 125 -3.98 -5.67 17.34
C ALA A 125 -2.77 -6.59 17.62
N ARG A 126 -2.72 -7.77 16.99
CA ARG A 126 -1.54 -8.68 17.03
C ARG A 126 -0.32 -8.09 16.35
N LEU A 127 -0.51 -7.37 15.23
CA LEU A 127 0.57 -6.67 14.53
C LEU A 127 1.13 -5.49 15.34
N PHE A 128 0.28 -4.80 16.08
CA PHE A 128 0.66 -3.60 16.83
C PHE A 128 0.29 -3.70 18.33
N PRO A 129 0.89 -4.64 19.09
CA PRO A 129 0.45 -5.00 20.44
C PRO A 129 0.60 -3.88 21.49
N ARG A 130 1.29 -2.78 21.16
CA ARG A 130 1.51 -1.63 22.04
C ARG A 130 1.06 -0.30 21.42
N CYS A 131 0.31 -0.35 20.33
CA CYS A 131 -0.19 0.84 19.65
C CYS A 131 -1.71 0.88 19.74
N THR A 132 -2.26 2.09 19.69
CA THR A 132 -3.70 2.26 19.49
C THR A 132 -4.00 2.12 18.01
N VAL A 133 -4.87 1.17 17.65
CA VAL A 133 -5.35 0.96 16.28
C VAL A 133 -6.81 1.40 16.20
N THR A 134 -7.12 2.25 15.23
CA THR A 134 -8.49 2.65 14.89
C THR A 134 -8.80 2.14 13.49
N VAL A 135 -9.90 1.40 13.35
CA VAL A 135 -10.33 0.78 12.10
C VAL A 135 -11.65 1.41 11.67
N SER A 136 -11.75 1.82 10.41
CA SER A 136 -12.95 2.38 9.80
C SER A 136 -13.25 1.66 8.50
N ASP A 137 -14.50 1.22 8.32
CA ASP A 137 -15.03 0.62 7.09
C ASP A 137 -16.21 1.49 6.63
N ALA A 138 -16.15 1.96 5.39
CA ALA A 138 -17.17 2.79 4.76
C ALA A 138 -17.82 2.10 3.55
N ARG A 139 -17.68 0.77 3.44
CA ARG A 139 -18.34 -0.04 2.40
C ARG A 139 -19.79 -0.36 2.75
#